data_AF-A0A9Y3SAS3-F1
#
_entry.id   AF-A0A9Y3SAS3-F1
#
_cell.length_a   1.000
_cell.length_b   1.000
_cell.length_c   1.000
_cell.angle_alpha   90.00
_cell.angle_beta   90.00
_cell.angle_gamma   90.00
#
_symmetry.space_group_name_H-M   'P 1'
#
loop_
_entity.id
_entity.type
_entity.pdbx_description
1 polymer ?
#
loop_
_entity_poly.entity_id
_entity_poly.type
_entity_poly.pdbx_seq_one_letter_code
_entity_poly.pdbx_strand_id
1 'polypeptide(L)'
;MGDYEVIIFTGNVSNASTFNKIYIKLVGTDGESERTHLWSCVPSFYRGAVSHFIVSCRKSLGHLALIELEKENQTLVPNMAWYPAKVDVTSPEGGKYSFPVYRWITNSKPHYFREGAALTAIEDKHRLLSPYSREQELLERRKIYSWDKQGISHLKADSVLSLPYDIRFSLTKTVEMVYIGATG
;
A
#
# COMPACT_ATOMS: atom_id res chain seq x y z
N MET A 1 17.66 -21.08 1.11
CA MET A 1 17.62 -19.92 0.21
C MET A 1 16.52 -20.17 -0.80
N GLY A 2 15.66 -19.19 -1.04
CA GLY A 2 14.55 -19.33 -1.95
C GLY A 2 14.12 -17.99 -2.53
N ASP A 3 13.74 -18.03 -3.81
CA ASP A 3 13.29 -16.88 -4.57
C ASP A 3 11.77 -16.76 -4.50
N TYR A 4 11.32 -15.61 -3.99
CA TYR A 4 9.90 -15.26 -3.98
C TYR A 4 9.60 -14.42 -5.23
N GLU A 5 8.67 -14.89 -6.05
CA GLU A 5 8.17 -14.09 -7.16
C GLU A 5 7.18 -13.06 -6.63
N VAL A 6 7.43 -11.77 -6.90
CA VAL A 6 6.61 -10.65 -6.45
C VAL A 6 6.04 -9.94 -7.66
N ILE A 7 4.72 -9.87 -7.75
CA ILE A 7 3.99 -9.21 -8.83
C ILE A 7 3.21 -8.04 -8.25
N ILE A 8 3.55 -6.83 -8.66
CA ILE A 8 2.92 -5.60 -8.18
C ILE A 8 2.00 -5.03 -9.25
N PHE A 9 0.75 -4.81 -8.87
CA PHE A 9 -0.28 -4.23 -9.72
C PHE A 9 -0.44 -2.75 -9.33
N THR A 10 -0.07 -1.84 -10.22
CA THR A 10 -0.35 -0.41 -10.03
C THR A 10 -1.75 -0.10 -10.52
N GLY A 11 -2.56 0.59 -9.71
CA GLY A 11 -3.95 0.85 -10.06
C GLY A 11 -4.12 1.72 -11.30
N ASN A 12 -5.25 1.57 -11.98
CA ASN A 12 -5.57 2.33 -13.19
C ASN A 12 -6.31 3.65 -12.87
N VAL A 13 -5.79 4.42 -11.93
CA VAL A 13 -6.33 5.73 -11.56
C VAL A 13 -5.37 6.85 -11.95
N SER A 14 -5.89 8.06 -12.18
CA SER A 14 -5.05 9.20 -12.56
C SER A 14 -3.97 9.44 -11.50
N ASN A 15 -2.74 9.72 -11.95
CA ASN A 15 -1.56 9.94 -11.10
C ASN A 15 -1.14 8.74 -10.23
N ALA A 16 -1.59 7.52 -10.54
CA ALA A 16 -1.18 6.32 -9.82
C ALA A 16 0.31 5.97 -9.98
N SER A 17 0.95 6.48 -11.04
CA SER A 17 2.35 6.19 -11.39
C SER A 17 3.35 6.78 -10.39
N THR A 18 4.50 6.14 -10.23
CA THR A 18 5.63 6.72 -9.51
C THR A 18 6.96 6.42 -10.18
N PHE A 19 7.92 7.34 -10.03
CA PHE A 19 9.32 7.15 -10.42
C PHE A 19 10.25 7.09 -9.20
N ASN A 20 9.67 7.01 -7.99
CA ASN A 20 10.43 6.85 -6.76
C ASN A 20 10.93 5.41 -6.64
N LYS A 21 11.96 5.21 -5.82
CA LYS A 21 12.45 3.86 -5.55
C LYS A 21 11.46 3.15 -4.62
N ILE A 22 11.07 1.94 -4.99
CA ILE A 22 10.17 1.11 -4.19
C ILE A 22 10.97 0.00 -3.54
N TYR A 23 10.74 -0.19 -2.24
CA TYR A 23 11.32 -1.28 -1.48
C TYR A 23 10.21 -2.14 -0.90
N ILE A 24 10.51 -3.43 -0.75
CA ILE A 24 9.62 -4.40 -0.11
C ILE A 24 10.36 -5.17 0.98
N LYS A 25 9.62 -5.53 2.04
CA LYS A 25 9.94 -6.68 2.88
C LYS A 25 8.77 -7.66 2.92
N LEU A 26 9.09 -8.94 2.91
CA LEU A 26 8.14 -10.04 3.10
C LEU A 26 8.21 -10.50 4.56
N VAL A 27 7.08 -10.62 5.23
CA VAL A 27 7.00 -11.04 6.63
C VAL A 27 6.11 -12.28 6.74
N GLY A 28 6.70 -13.39 7.19
CA GLY A 28 6.01 -14.64 7.42
C GLY A 28 6.16 -15.17 8.83
N THR A 29 5.65 -16.37 9.08
CA THR A 29 5.67 -17.02 10.39
C THR A 29 7.07 -17.32 10.92
N ASP A 30 8.02 -17.56 10.02
CA ASP A 30 9.34 -18.08 10.38
C ASP A 30 10.43 -16.99 10.27
N GLY A 31 10.06 -15.78 9.86
CA GLY A 31 10.95 -14.62 9.78
C GLY A 31 10.51 -13.56 8.78
N GLU A 32 11.39 -12.58 8.56
CA GLU A 32 11.24 -11.52 7.58
C GLU A 32 12.38 -11.52 6.56
N SER A 33 12.13 -11.02 5.35
CA SER A 33 13.17 -10.74 4.37
C SER A 33 13.94 -9.47 4.73
N GLU A 34 15.12 -9.31 4.13
CA GLU A 34 15.80 -8.01 4.11
C GLU A 34 14.97 -7.00 3.29
N ARG A 35 15.26 -5.70 3.48
CA ARG A 35 14.67 -4.62 2.67
C ARG A 35 15.23 -4.72 1.25
N THR A 36 14.39 -5.11 0.29
CA THR A 36 14.80 -5.33 -1.10
C THR A 36 14.33 -4.19 -2.00
N HIS A 37 15.25 -3.60 -2.77
CA HIS A 37 14.92 -2.62 -3.80
C HIS A 37 14.30 -3.31 -5.01
N LEU A 38 13.10 -2.89 -5.40
CA LEU A 38 12.40 -3.41 -6.55
C LEU A 38 12.80 -2.65 -7.81
N TRP A 39 13.87 -3.13 -8.43
CA TRP A 39 14.41 -2.58 -9.67
C TRP A 39 14.12 -3.49 -10.85
N SER A 40 13.82 -2.89 -12.00
CA SER A 40 13.69 -3.59 -13.28
C SER A 40 14.28 -2.72 -14.39
N CYS A 41 14.82 -3.36 -15.43
CA CYS A 41 15.28 -2.67 -16.64
C CYS A 41 14.13 -2.19 -17.52
N VAL A 42 12.92 -2.73 -17.33
CA VAL A 42 11.71 -2.28 -18.01
C VAL A 42 10.94 -1.28 -17.14
N PRO A 43 10.23 -0.30 -17.75
CA PRO A 43 9.39 0.62 -17.00
C PRO A 43 8.43 -0.14 -16.07
N SER A 44 8.44 0.25 -14.80
CA SER A 44 7.64 -0.37 -13.73
C SER A 44 6.84 0.70 -13.00
N PHE A 45 5.81 0.29 -12.26
CA PHE A 45 5.02 1.18 -11.40
C PHE A 45 4.30 2.35 -12.10
N TYR A 46 4.05 2.25 -13.41
CA TYR A 46 3.20 3.19 -14.12
C TYR A 46 1.72 2.81 -13.94
N ARG A 47 0.81 3.77 -14.12
CA ARG A 47 -0.64 3.57 -14.04
C ARG A 47 -1.08 2.34 -14.85
N GLY A 48 -1.74 1.39 -14.19
CA GLY A 48 -2.22 0.15 -14.80
C GLY A 48 -1.14 -0.91 -15.08
N ALA A 49 0.12 -0.67 -14.70
CA ALA A 49 1.20 -1.61 -14.89
C ALA A 49 1.07 -2.85 -14.00
N VAL A 50 1.54 -3.97 -14.54
CA VAL A 50 1.88 -5.18 -13.80
C VAL A 50 3.40 -5.32 -13.84
N SER A 51 4.05 -5.28 -12.68
CA SER A 51 5.51 -5.28 -12.56
C SER A 51 5.98 -6.52 -11.80
N HIS A 52 6.90 -7.28 -12.38
CA HIS A 52 7.39 -8.55 -11.86
C HIS A 52 8.80 -8.41 -11.29
N PHE A 53 9.03 -9.00 -10.12
CA PHE A 53 10.30 -8.96 -9.40
C PHE A 53 10.59 -10.29 -8.72
N ILE A 54 11.87 -10.51 -8.38
CA ILE A 54 12.32 -11.64 -7.56
C ILE A 54 12.92 -11.10 -6.27
N VAL A 55 12.47 -11.63 -5.13
CA VAL A 55 13.02 -11.33 -3.81
C VAL A 55 13.69 -12.59 -3.26
N SER A 56 15.02 -12.61 -3.28
CA SER A 56 15.81 -13.75 -2.79
C SER A 56 15.98 -13.68 -1.27
N CYS A 57 15.58 -14.74 -0.57
CA CYS A 57 15.69 -14.85 0.87
C CYS A 57 16.65 -15.98 1.27
N ARG A 58 17.50 -15.75 2.30
CA ARG A 58 18.46 -16.77 2.77
C ARG A 58 17.77 -17.99 3.39
N LYS A 59 16.65 -17.77 4.07
CA LYS A 59 15.82 -18.79 4.74
C LYS A 59 14.40 -18.73 4.20
N SER A 60 13.64 -19.82 4.33
CA SER A 60 12.19 -19.78 4.10
C SER A 60 11.55 -18.89 5.16
N LEU A 61 10.55 -18.12 4.76
CA LEU A 61 9.80 -17.21 5.63
C LEU A 61 8.57 -17.89 6.25
N GLY A 62 8.31 -19.15 5.92
CA GLY A 62 7.09 -19.85 6.31
C GLY A 62 5.85 -19.29 5.61
N HIS A 63 4.72 -19.27 6.31
CA HIS A 63 3.48 -18.70 5.77
C HIS A 63 3.54 -17.18 5.80
N LEU A 64 3.46 -16.54 4.63
CA LEU A 64 3.48 -15.07 4.55
C LEU A 64 2.18 -14.49 5.12
N ALA A 65 2.31 -13.51 6.01
CA ALA A 65 1.18 -12.86 6.68
C ALA A 65 1.06 -11.38 6.32
N LEU A 66 2.19 -10.75 5.99
CA LEU A 66 2.28 -9.31 5.82
C LEU A 66 3.40 -8.94 4.84
N ILE A 67 3.21 -7.82 4.14
CA ILE A 67 4.27 -7.15 3.40
C ILE A 67 4.46 -5.74 3.93
N GLU A 68 5.70 -5.26 3.85
CA GLU A 68 6.06 -3.87 4.04
C GLU A 68 6.40 -3.27 2.68
N LEU A 69 5.75 -2.16 2.31
CA LEU A 69 6.08 -1.36 1.14
C LEU A 69 6.60 0.00 1.57
N GLU A 70 7.73 0.41 1.00
CA GLU A 70 8.34 1.70 1.27
C GLU A 70 8.63 2.42 -0.05
N LYS A 71 8.27 3.70 -0.11
CA LYS A 71 8.53 4.57 -1.26
C LYS A 71 9.58 5.61 -0.90
N GLU A 72 10.79 5.44 -1.39
CA GLU A 72 11.89 6.37 -1.10
C GLU A 72 11.93 7.50 -2.14
N ASN A 73 11.76 8.73 -1.66
CA ASN A 73 11.80 9.92 -2.51
C ASN A 73 13.21 10.14 -3.07
N GLN A 74 13.28 10.44 -4.37
CA GLN A 74 14.53 10.86 -5.01
C GLN A 74 14.63 12.39 -5.01
N THR A 75 15.80 12.94 -4.66
CA THR A 75 16.01 14.39 -4.52
C THR A 75 15.72 15.21 -5.78
N LEU A 76 15.86 14.60 -6.95
CA LEU A 76 15.68 15.24 -8.26
C LEU A 76 14.31 14.97 -8.90
N VAL A 77 13.45 14.18 -8.24
CA VAL A 77 12.13 13.82 -8.74
C VAL A 77 11.07 14.43 -7.81
N PRO A 78 10.02 15.08 -8.34
CA PRO A 78 8.91 15.53 -7.52
C PRO A 78 8.37 14.37 -6.68
N ASN A 79 8.00 14.63 -5.43
CA ASN A 79 7.37 13.60 -4.61
C ASN A 79 6.01 13.20 -5.20
N MET A 80 6.02 12.14 -6.01
CA MET A 80 4.82 11.54 -6.58
C MET A 80 4.28 10.49 -5.61
N ALA A 81 3.00 10.64 -5.27
CA ALA A 81 2.24 9.58 -4.64
C ALA A 81 2.19 8.36 -5.57
N TRP A 82 2.04 7.18 -4.98
CA TRP A 82 1.93 5.93 -5.71
C TRP A 82 0.66 5.21 -5.29
N TYR A 83 -0.07 4.62 -6.23
CA TYR A 83 -1.28 3.85 -5.93
C TYR A 83 -1.12 2.38 -6.37
N PRO A 84 -0.52 1.53 -5.52
CA PRO A 84 -0.59 0.08 -5.69
C PRO A 84 -2.00 -0.43 -5.42
N ALA A 85 -2.52 -1.25 -6.34
CA ALA A 85 -3.78 -1.96 -6.18
C ALA A 85 -3.60 -3.20 -5.30
N LYS A 86 -2.66 -4.08 -5.66
CA LYS A 86 -2.33 -5.29 -4.91
C LYS A 86 -0.91 -5.76 -5.19
N VAL A 87 -0.41 -6.64 -4.34
CA VAL A 87 0.84 -7.39 -4.54
C VAL A 87 0.54 -8.87 -4.44
N ASP A 88 0.87 -9.65 -5.46
CA ASP A 88 0.81 -11.11 -5.39
C ASP A 88 2.23 -11.64 -5.17
N VAL A 89 2.37 -12.63 -4.29
CA VAL A 89 3.64 -13.27 -3.98
C VAL A 89 3.52 -14.78 -4.16
N THR A 90 4.44 -15.38 -4.91
CA THR A 90 4.59 -16.84 -5.00
C THR A 90 5.85 -17.25 -4.24
N SER A 91 5.72 -18.14 -3.25
CA SER A 91 6.84 -18.65 -2.48
C SER A 91 7.64 -19.70 -3.26
N PRO A 92 8.89 -19.98 -2.88
CA PRO A 92 9.71 -21.04 -3.48
C PRO A 92 9.04 -22.42 -3.42
N GLU A 93 8.20 -22.64 -2.41
CA GLU A 93 7.44 -23.87 -2.19
C GLU A 93 6.12 -23.92 -2.99
N GLY A 94 5.83 -22.89 -3.80
CA GLY A 94 4.64 -22.78 -4.63
C GLY A 94 3.40 -22.19 -3.93
N GLY A 95 3.55 -21.72 -2.69
CA GLY A 95 2.47 -21.03 -1.97
C GLY A 95 2.15 -19.70 -2.63
N LYS A 96 0.86 -19.38 -2.79
CA LYS A 96 0.41 -18.13 -3.41
C LYS A 96 -0.28 -17.26 -2.38
N TYR A 97 0.10 -16.00 -2.33
CA TYR A 97 -0.36 -15.01 -1.35
C TYR A 97 -0.79 -13.75 -2.08
N SER A 98 -1.90 -13.13 -1.68
CA SER A 98 -2.36 -11.88 -2.29
C SER A 98 -2.54 -10.81 -1.22
N PHE A 99 -1.90 -9.67 -1.42
CA PHE A 99 -1.91 -8.54 -0.48
C PHE A 99 -2.67 -7.38 -1.12
N PRO A 100 -3.97 -7.21 -0.82
CA PRO A 100 -4.73 -6.06 -1.30
C PRO A 100 -4.21 -4.78 -0.63
N VAL A 101 -3.89 -3.77 -1.45
CA VAL A 101 -3.36 -2.49 -0.96
C VAL A 101 -4.41 -1.39 -1.12
N TYR A 102 -4.79 -1.10 -2.37
CA TYR A 102 -5.79 -0.09 -2.76
C TYR A 102 -5.70 1.24 -2.00
N ARG A 103 -4.47 1.69 -1.71
CA ARG A 103 -4.18 2.86 -0.87
C ARG A 103 -3.06 3.69 -1.49
N TRP A 104 -3.14 5.00 -1.34
CA TRP A 104 -2.07 5.92 -1.76
C TRP A 104 -0.89 5.89 -0.80
N ILE A 105 0.30 5.58 -1.32
CA ILE A 105 1.58 5.73 -0.63
C ILE A 105 2.18 7.08 -1.01
N THR A 106 2.08 8.05 -0.10
CA THR A 106 2.44 9.47 -0.36
C THR A 106 3.76 9.91 0.28
N ASN A 107 4.19 9.21 1.32
CA ASN A 107 5.39 9.52 2.10
C ASN A 107 6.39 8.37 2.07
N SER A 108 7.59 8.62 2.59
CA SER A 108 8.68 7.64 2.64
C SER A 108 8.68 6.77 3.90
N LYS A 109 7.59 6.73 4.66
CA LYS A 109 7.48 5.82 5.79
C LYS A 109 7.14 4.41 5.27
N PRO A 110 7.51 3.35 6.00
CA PRO A 110 7.02 2.00 5.72
C PRO A 110 5.49 1.93 5.85
N HIS A 111 4.85 1.22 4.92
CA HIS A 111 3.41 0.91 4.94
C HIS A 111 3.23 -0.60 4.96
N TYR A 112 2.36 -1.09 5.84
CA TYR A 112 2.18 -2.52 6.07
C TYR A 112 0.83 -3.00 5.54
N PHE A 113 0.82 -4.12 4.83
CA PHE A 113 -0.39 -4.70 4.25
C PHE A 113 -0.47 -6.19 4.57
N ARG A 114 -1.64 -6.62 5.04
CA ARG A 114 -1.92 -8.01 5.41
C ARG A 114 -2.33 -8.81 4.19
N GLU A 115 -2.16 -10.12 4.28
CA GLU A 115 -2.72 -11.07 3.31
C GLU A 115 -4.25 -10.89 3.22
N GLY A 116 -4.81 -11.15 2.04
CA GLY A 116 -6.19 -10.83 1.67
C GLY A 116 -7.26 -11.67 2.37
N ALA A 117 -6.91 -12.72 3.09
CA ALA A 117 -7.84 -13.48 3.91
C ALA A 117 -8.51 -12.57 4.94
N ALA A 118 -9.84 -12.51 4.90
CA ALA A 118 -10.62 -11.72 5.84
C ALA A 118 -10.60 -12.40 7.23
N LEU A 119 -9.88 -11.79 8.18
CA LEU A 119 -9.80 -12.28 9.55
C LEU A 119 -10.42 -11.28 10.54
N THR A 120 -11.22 -11.80 11.48
CA THR A 120 -11.64 -11.05 12.66
C THR A 120 -10.47 -10.83 13.62
N ALA A 121 -10.64 -9.95 14.61
CA ALA A 121 -9.61 -9.72 15.64
C ALA A 121 -9.31 -10.95 16.51
N ILE A 122 -10.21 -11.93 16.54
CA ILE A 122 -10.05 -13.18 17.30
C ILE A 122 -9.29 -14.21 16.45
N GLU A 123 -9.58 -14.27 15.16
CA GLU A 123 -8.94 -15.20 14.21
C GLU A 123 -7.52 -14.77 13.81
N ASP A 124 -7.23 -13.48 13.89
CA ASP A 124 -5.90 -12.91 13.65
C ASP A 124 -4.90 -13.37 14.72
N LYS A 125 -4.36 -14.57 14.53
CA LYS A 125 -3.33 -15.18 15.38
C LYS A 125 -1.96 -14.51 15.21
N HIS A 126 -1.81 -13.61 14.23
CA HIS A 126 -0.58 -12.84 13.98
C HIS A 126 -0.44 -11.61 14.87
N ARG A 127 -1.16 -11.53 16.00
CA ARG A 127 -0.93 -10.54 17.08
C ARG A 127 0.52 -10.47 17.55
N LEU A 128 1.30 -11.53 17.34
CA LEU A 128 2.72 -11.63 17.70
C LEU A 128 3.64 -10.80 16.81
N LEU A 129 3.18 -10.33 15.64
CA LEU A 129 3.86 -9.32 14.82
C LEU A 129 3.61 -7.93 15.43
N SER A 130 4.04 -7.74 16.67
CA SER A 130 3.72 -6.59 17.55
C SER A 130 3.77 -5.19 16.89
N PRO A 131 4.80 -4.81 16.11
CA PRO A 131 4.82 -3.50 15.44
C PRO A 131 3.80 -3.37 14.29
N TYR A 132 3.26 -4.48 13.78
CA TYR A 132 2.37 -4.58 12.62
C TYR A 132 0.94 -5.03 13.00
N SER A 133 0.60 -4.94 14.28
CA SER A 133 -0.68 -5.40 14.80
C SER A 133 -1.86 -4.55 14.31
N ARG A 134 -3.03 -5.17 14.22
CA ARG A 134 -4.29 -4.50 13.88
C ARG A 134 -4.57 -3.32 14.81
N GLU A 135 -4.16 -3.42 16.07
CA GLU A 135 -4.31 -2.36 17.07
C GLU A 135 -3.50 -1.11 16.70
N GLN A 136 -2.25 -1.27 16.24
CA GLN A 136 -1.44 -0.14 15.77
C GLN A 136 -2.02 0.51 14.51
N GLU A 137 -2.51 -0.27 13.55
CA GLU A 137 -3.20 0.28 12.37
C GLU A 137 -4.42 1.12 12.80
N LEU A 138 -5.26 0.60 13.70
CA LEU A 138 -6.44 1.30 14.20
C LEU A 138 -6.09 2.60 14.95
N LEU A 139 -4.99 2.61 15.71
CA LEU A 139 -4.49 3.81 16.39
C LEU A 139 -4.09 4.89 15.38
N GLU A 140 -3.33 4.55 14.34
CA GLU A 140 -2.96 5.49 13.29
C GLU A 140 -4.17 5.99 12.51
N ARG A 141 -5.10 5.11 12.16
CA ARG A 141 -6.34 5.50 11.47
C ARG A 141 -7.19 6.46 12.30
N ARG A 142 -7.26 6.31 13.62
CA ARG A 142 -8.01 7.24 14.50
C ARG A 142 -7.39 8.64 14.52
N LYS A 143 -6.08 8.76 14.34
CA LYS A 143 -5.39 10.07 14.22
C LYS A 143 -5.71 10.75 12.89
N ILE A 144 -5.80 9.95 11.82
CA ILE A 144 -6.04 10.44 10.45
C ILE A 144 -7.53 10.78 10.23
N TYR A 145 -8.43 9.88 10.67
CA TYR A 145 -9.87 10.00 10.49
C TYR A 145 -10.52 10.27 11.85
N SER A 146 -10.83 11.54 12.12
CA SER A 146 -11.43 11.97 13.38
C SER A 146 -12.67 12.82 13.14
N TRP A 147 -13.58 12.78 14.12
CA TRP A 147 -14.79 13.61 14.10
C TRP A 147 -14.47 15.04 14.49
N ASP A 148 -15.20 15.99 13.90
CA ASP A 148 -15.13 17.37 14.36
C ASP A 148 -15.91 17.55 15.68
N LYS A 149 -15.44 18.47 16.51
CA LYS A 149 -15.94 18.70 17.88
C LYS A 149 -17.21 19.55 17.93
N GLN A 150 -17.71 20.04 16.79
CA GLN A 150 -18.77 21.05 16.71
C GLN A 150 -20.20 20.47 16.69
N GLY A 151 -20.41 19.22 17.09
CA GLY A 151 -21.74 18.65 17.34
C GLY A 151 -22.50 18.16 16.10
N ILE A 152 -21.89 18.20 14.91
CA ILE A 152 -22.40 17.56 13.69
C ILE A 152 -21.47 16.39 13.35
N SER A 153 -22.04 15.27 12.88
CA SER A 153 -21.32 14.03 12.54
C SER A 153 -20.53 14.14 11.22
N HIS A 154 -19.64 15.11 11.09
CA HIS A 154 -18.74 15.23 9.92
C HIS A 154 -17.29 14.90 10.26
N LEU A 155 -16.59 14.39 9.24
CA LEU A 155 -15.15 14.17 9.29
C LEU A 155 -14.44 15.51 9.45
N LYS A 156 -13.47 15.57 10.37
CA LYS A 156 -12.64 16.76 10.58
C LYS A 156 -11.76 17.02 9.36
N ALA A 157 -12.05 18.09 8.64
CA ALA A 157 -11.25 18.58 7.53
C ALA A 157 -11.53 20.07 7.26
N ASP A 158 -10.48 20.86 7.02
CA ASP A 158 -10.62 22.29 6.71
C ASP A 158 -10.97 22.52 5.23
N SER A 159 -10.53 21.61 4.35
CA SER A 159 -10.85 21.64 2.92
C SER A 159 -10.75 20.24 2.30
N VAL A 160 -11.20 20.10 1.05
CA VAL A 160 -11.01 18.84 0.29
C VAL A 160 -9.52 18.48 0.16
N LEU A 161 -8.64 19.48 0.13
CA LEU A 161 -7.19 19.30 0.02
C LEU A 161 -6.54 18.90 1.36
N SER A 162 -7.23 19.02 2.49
CA SER A 162 -6.73 18.51 3.79
C SER A 162 -7.12 17.05 4.05
N LEU A 163 -8.05 16.49 3.26
CA LEU A 163 -8.46 15.09 3.39
C LEU A 163 -7.31 14.13 3.03
N PRO A 164 -7.21 12.94 3.63
CA PRO A 164 -6.32 11.88 3.15
C PRO A 164 -6.59 11.56 1.67
N TYR A 165 -5.54 11.26 0.90
CA TYR A 165 -5.65 10.95 -0.53
C TYR A 165 -6.66 9.83 -0.83
N ASP A 166 -6.75 8.84 0.07
CA ASP A 166 -7.61 7.67 -0.07
C ASP A 166 -9.12 7.98 -0.13
N ILE A 167 -9.53 9.13 0.40
CA ILE A 167 -10.94 9.54 0.46
C ILE A 167 -11.23 10.79 -0.37
N ARG A 168 -10.27 11.23 -1.19
CA ARG A 168 -10.51 12.28 -2.18
C ARG A 168 -11.09 11.65 -3.44
N PHE A 169 -11.85 12.45 -4.19
CA PHE A 169 -12.21 12.06 -5.55
C PHE A 169 -10.97 11.91 -6.42
N SER A 170 -11.03 10.98 -7.37
CA SER A 170 -10.05 10.92 -8.44
C SER A 170 -10.08 12.21 -9.26
N LEU A 171 -8.97 12.57 -9.90
CA LEU A 171 -8.93 13.75 -10.76
C LEU A 171 -10.05 13.75 -11.81
N THR A 172 -10.29 12.60 -12.44
CA THR A 172 -11.36 12.43 -13.43
C THR A 172 -12.73 12.72 -12.84
N LYS A 173 -13.03 12.23 -11.64
CA LYS A 173 -14.31 12.47 -10.98
C LYS A 173 -14.44 13.94 -10.55
N THR A 174 -13.37 14.56 -10.09
CA THR A 174 -13.36 15.99 -9.75
C THR A 174 -13.68 16.85 -10.98
N VAL A 175 -13.05 16.57 -12.12
CA VAL A 175 -13.30 17.31 -13.38
C VAL A 175 -14.74 17.12 -13.84
N GLU A 176 -15.26 15.89 -13.79
CA GLU A 176 -16.66 15.58 -14.12
C GLU A 176 -17.64 16.39 -13.25
N MET A 177 -17.43 16.42 -11.93
CA MET A 177 -18.29 17.15 -10.99
C MET A 177 -18.27 18.66 -11.24
N VAL A 178 -17.09 19.23 -11.53
CA VAL A 178 -16.95 20.66 -11.86
C VAL A 178 -17.67 20.98 -13.17
N TYR A 179 -17.53 20.13 -14.19
CA TYR A 179 -18.19 20.31 -15.48
C TYR A 179 -19.72 20.27 -15.35
N ILE A 180 -20.25 19.27 -14.63
CA ILE A 180 -21.70 19.15 -14.39
C ILE A 180 -22.22 20.38 -13.63
N GLY A 181 -21.52 20.81 -12.58
CA GLY A 181 -21.93 21.98 -11.79
C GLY A 181 -21.87 23.32 -12.55
N ALA A 182 -21.08 23.40 -13.62
CA ALA A 182 -21.00 24.60 -14.46
C ALA A 182 -22.00 24.62 -15.62
N THR A 183 -22.60 23.47 -15.96
CA THR A 183 -23.45 23.29 -17.15
C THR A 183 -24.91 22.92 -16.85
N GLY A 184 -25.23 22.56 -15.60
CA GLY A 184 -26.59 22.35 -15.11
C GLY A 184 -27.14 23.57 -14.37
#